data_AF-A0A939RER6-F1
#
_entry.id   AF-A0A939RER6-F1
#
_cell.length_a   1.000
_cell.length_b   1.000
_cell.length_c   1.000
_cell.angle_alpha   90.00
_cell.angle_beta   90.00
_cell.angle_gamma   90.00
#
_symmetry.space_group_name_H-M   'P 1'
#
loop_
_entity.id
_entity.type
_entity.pdbx_description
1 polymer ?
#
loop_
_entity_poly.entity_id
_entity_poly.type
_entity_poly.pdbx_seq_one_letter_code
_entity_poly.pdbx_strand_id
1 'polypeptide(L)'
;MSYSESYTVQVPFSGTVKYQYPKSEHGGTGTVSYSGEVPVSINIDIDSDPFDKSINGMNTALYKVASGVNAFQGAQLKAIWDREKRISETATNGFFRVIGNDISRELSENQNTLTADVALLVQKGNAIESIHAQMESDYRRIWTRYRDVFQRLDYECENSIIELDRESFNIANRHKTLLFGPFKEGAGKVLNSIVETGIPELLITGARVNKKMSGIINKMTDTAMIAEQYQADSKRICNNTSLAEKQYEYIPVIYAKTDELTNNSQKLSCYTVDMPDNNNIASRVHSMVKEVSKESWKNIETAEKEEIDKYFMLQFENYMEKTGNSDKRVCEEILKMYRAGNIKTIEEKKNDETNNV
;
A
#
# COMPACT_ATOMS: atom_id res chain seq x y z
N MET A 1 55.26 -97.40 27.14
CA MET A 1 55.49 -98.86 27.07
C MET A 1 56.84 -99.14 27.71
N SER A 2 56.87 -99.58 28.96
CA SER A 2 58.13 -99.85 29.67
C SER A 2 58.77 -101.15 29.17
N TYR A 3 60.10 -101.17 29.12
CA TYR A 3 60.90 -102.29 28.64
C TYR A 3 61.70 -102.87 29.81
N SER A 4 61.65 -104.19 29.99
CA SER A 4 62.33 -104.91 31.06
C SER A 4 63.08 -106.12 30.50
N GLU A 5 64.34 -106.28 30.89
CA GLU A 5 65.18 -107.42 30.50
C GLU A 5 66.03 -107.89 31.69
N SER A 6 66.14 -109.21 31.86
CA SER A 6 66.82 -109.85 32.99
C SER A 6 67.92 -110.79 32.51
N TYR A 7 69.08 -110.76 33.17
CA TYR A 7 70.20 -111.68 32.91
C TYR A 7 70.82 -112.18 34.23
N THR A 8 71.26 -113.43 34.25
CA THR A 8 71.86 -114.08 35.43
C THR A 8 73.32 -114.45 35.14
N VAL A 9 74.21 -114.11 36.06
CA VAL A 9 75.66 -114.32 35.96
C VAL A 9 76.16 -115.02 37.23
N GLN A 10 77.06 -116.00 37.10
CA GLN A 10 77.67 -116.72 38.24
C GLN A 10 78.95 -116.01 38.70
N VAL A 11 79.11 -115.81 40.01
CA VAL A 11 80.30 -115.17 40.60
C VAL A 11 81.01 -116.14 41.57
N PRO A 12 82.26 -116.58 41.30
CA PRO A 12 83.02 -117.48 42.17
C PRO A 12 83.60 -116.78 43.44
N PHE A 13 83.69 -117.52 44.55
CA PHE A 13 84.36 -117.12 45.79
C PHE A 13 85.18 -118.27 46.42
N SER A 14 86.26 -117.97 47.17
CA SER A 14 87.09 -118.98 47.88
C SER A 14 87.87 -118.43 49.08
N GLY A 15 88.27 -119.29 50.05
CA GLY A 15 89.03 -118.94 51.27
C GLY A 15 89.64 -120.15 52.02
N THR A 16 90.47 -119.93 53.06
CA THR A 16 91.16 -120.97 53.86
C THR A 16 91.11 -120.71 55.37
N VAL A 17 91.04 -121.78 56.19
CA VAL A 17 91.02 -121.73 57.67
C VAL A 17 92.06 -122.69 58.28
N LYS A 18 92.80 -122.25 59.32
CA LYS A 18 93.85 -123.01 60.04
C LYS A 18 93.37 -123.50 61.42
N TYR A 19 93.75 -124.72 61.81
CA TYR A 19 93.49 -125.28 63.16
C TYR A 19 94.72 -125.99 63.76
N GLN A 20 94.82 -126.06 65.09
CA GLN A 20 96.01 -126.45 65.85
C GLN A 20 95.66 -127.28 67.10
N TYR A 21 96.33 -128.43 67.30
CA TYR A 21 96.17 -129.30 68.48
C TYR A 21 97.36 -129.15 69.49
N PRO A 22 97.15 -129.28 70.81
CA PRO A 22 98.21 -129.18 71.85
C PRO A 22 99.10 -130.44 71.99
N LYS A 23 100.33 -130.29 72.51
CA LYS A 23 101.41 -131.32 72.57
C LYS A 23 101.26 -132.34 73.72
N SER A 24 100.98 -133.61 73.38
CA SER A 24 101.61 -134.77 74.02
C SER A 24 101.82 -135.88 72.99
N GLU A 25 103.10 -136.24 72.85
CA GLU A 25 103.77 -137.28 72.05
C GLU A 25 103.70 -137.27 70.50
N HIS A 26 102.63 -136.84 69.79
CA HIS A 26 102.66 -136.61 68.32
C HIS A 26 101.79 -135.42 67.83
N GLY A 27 102.18 -134.16 68.08
CA GLY A 27 101.37 -132.96 67.72
C GLY A 27 101.72 -132.28 66.37
N GLY A 28 100.70 -131.79 65.65
CA GLY A 28 100.81 -131.02 64.38
C GLY A 28 99.61 -130.08 64.09
N THR A 29 99.79 -129.15 63.13
CA THR A 29 98.80 -128.14 62.64
C THR A 29 98.28 -128.47 61.24
N GLY A 30 97.04 -128.08 60.90
CA GLY A 30 96.44 -128.27 59.57
C GLY A 30 95.67 -127.04 59.05
N THR A 31 95.54 -126.90 57.73
CA THR A 31 94.75 -125.84 57.04
C THR A 31 93.77 -126.49 56.05
N VAL A 32 92.53 -125.99 55.93
CA VAL A 32 91.53 -126.42 54.93
C VAL A 32 91.00 -125.23 54.13
N SER A 33 90.87 -125.40 52.81
CA SER A 33 90.35 -124.41 51.85
C SER A 33 88.90 -124.73 51.44
N TYR A 34 88.07 -123.72 51.16
CA TYR A 34 86.76 -123.86 50.53
C TYR A 34 86.57 -122.85 49.38
N SER A 35 85.78 -123.23 48.37
CA SER A 35 85.40 -122.37 47.24
C SER A 35 84.03 -122.77 46.66
N GLY A 36 83.27 -121.83 46.10
CA GLY A 36 81.99 -122.06 45.42
C GLY A 36 81.59 -120.88 44.52
N GLU A 37 80.49 -120.98 43.77
CA GLU A 37 79.95 -119.88 42.94
C GLU A 37 78.55 -119.48 43.39
N VAL A 38 78.20 -118.20 43.26
CA VAL A 38 76.87 -117.67 43.59
C VAL A 38 76.25 -116.99 42.36
N PRO A 39 75.03 -117.37 41.96
CA PRO A 39 74.32 -116.68 40.89
C PRO A 39 73.86 -115.30 41.35
N VAL A 40 74.11 -114.29 40.51
CA VAL A 40 73.62 -112.92 40.64
C VAL A 40 72.74 -112.61 39.44
N SER A 41 71.47 -112.30 39.69
CA SER A 41 70.54 -111.84 38.66
C SER A 41 70.50 -110.32 38.62
N ILE A 42 70.57 -109.75 37.43
CA ILE A 42 70.50 -108.32 37.15
C ILE A 42 69.28 -108.06 36.28
N ASN A 43 68.42 -107.15 36.73
CA ASN A 43 67.23 -106.71 36.00
C ASN A 43 67.45 -105.26 35.54
N ILE A 44 67.25 -104.99 34.26
CA ILE A 44 67.21 -103.63 33.70
C ILE A 44 65.76 -103.31 33.37
N ASP A 45 65.23 -102.30 34.03
CA ASP A 45 63.92 -101.72 33.75
C ASP A 45 64.09 -100.31 33.21
N ILE A 46 63.67 -100.07 31.97
CA ILE A 46 63.62 -98.74 31.35
C ILE A 46 62.17 -98.27 31.38
N ASP A 47 61.92 -97.26 32.20
CA ASP A 47 60.64 -96.58 32.29
C ASP A 47 60.51 -95.52 31.18
N SER A 48 59.61 -95.76 30.21
CA SER A 48 59.30 -94.81 29.13
C SER A 48 58.17 -93.83 29.49
N ASP A 49 57.50 -94.03 30.63
CA ASP A 49 56.35 -93.23 31.04
C ASP A 49 56.66 -91.72 31.14
N PRO A 50 57.86 -91.27 31.60
CA PRO A 50 58.19 -89.86 31.61
C PRO A 50 58.23 -89.23 30.21
N PHE A 51 58.70 -89.97 29.21
CA PHE A 51 58.78 -89.50 27.83
C PHE A 51 57.40 -89.47 27.16
N ASP A 52 56.60 -90.53 27.35
CA ASP A 52 55.23 -90.62 26.83
C ASP A 52 54.36 -89.48 27.42
N LYS A 53 54.52 -89.17 28.71
CA LYS A 53 53.87 -88.03 29.37
C LYS A 53 54.29 -86.68 28.77
N SER A 54 55.56 -86.52 28.37
CA SER A 54 56.07 -85.29 27.76
C SER A 54 55.45 -85.04 26.37
N ILE A 55 55.43 -86.07 25.51
CA ILE A 55 54.81 -85.98 24.18
C ILE A 55 53.31 -85.70 24.29
N ASN A 56 52.61 -86.37 25.21
CA ASN A 56 51.19 -86.11 25.43
C ASN A 56 50.93 -84.68 25.97
N GLY A 57 51.80 -84.18 26.85
CA GLY A 57 51.79 -82.80 27.32
C GLY A 57 51.99 -81.78 26.20
N MET A 58 52.94 -82.04 25.29
CA MET A 58 53.19 -81.20 24.12
C MET A 58 52.00 -81.19 23.14
N ASN A 59 51.42 -82.36 22.83
CA ASN A 59 50.23 -82.44 21.97
C ASN A 59 49.06 -81.66 22.57
N THR A 60 48.84 -81.80 23.87
CA THR A 60 47.81 -81.03 24.59
C THR A 60 48.07 -79.53 24.53
N ALA A 61 49.33 -79.10 24.67
CA ALA A 61 49.71 -77.69 24.54
C ALA A 61 49.49 -77.16 23.12
N LEU A 62 49.84 -77.94 22.09
CA LEU A 62 49.60 -77.59 20.69
C LEU A 62 48.10 -77.45 20.39
N TYR A 63 47.27 -78.39 20.86
CA TYR A 63 45.81 -78.28 20.71
C TYR A 63 45.24 -77.06 21.42
N LYS A 64 45.74 -76.73 22.62
CA LYS A 64 45.34 -75.51 23.33
C LYS A 64 45.73 -74.25 22.55
N VAL A 65 46.96 -74.17 22.03
CA VAL A 65 47.39 -73.04 21.20
C VAL A 65 46.55 -72.95 19.91
N ALA A 66 46.34 -74.05 19.20
CA ALA A 66 45.52 -74.07 17.99
C ALA A 66 44.06 -73.63 18.26
N SER A 67 43.46 -74.12 19.35
CA SER A 67 42.12 -73.69 19.78
C SER A 67 42.08 -72.20 20.15
N GLY A 68 43.13 -71.70 20.82
CA GLY A 68 43.29 -70.29 21.15
C GLY A 68 43.45 -69.40 19.92
N VAL A 69 44.22 -69.85 18.92
CA VAL A 69 44.39 -69.15 17.63
C VAL A 69 43.09 -69.15 16.84
N ASN A 70 42.37 -70.27 16.77
CA ASN A 70 41.07 -70.33 16.10
C ASN A 70 40.02 -69.45 16.81
N ALA A 71 40.01 -69.46 18.14
CA ALA A 71 39.14 -68.57 18.93
C ALA A 71 39.52 -67.10 18.73
N PHE A 72 40.82 -66.78 18.68
CA PHE A 72 41.32 -65.43 18.41
C PHE A 72 40.96 -64.96 17.00
N GLN A 73 41.13 -65.80 15.98
CA GLN A 73 40.71 -65.50 14.61
C GLN A 73 39.19 -65.29 14.53
N GLY A 74 38.40 -66.16 15.16
CA GLY A 74 36.95 -66.00 15.25
C GLY A 74 36.55 -64.70 15.95
N ALA A 75 37.22 -64.35 17.05
CA ALA A 75 37.02 -63.09 17.77
C ALA A 75 37.42 -61.87 16.91
N GLN A 76 38.51 -61.97 16.15
CA GLN A 76 38.98 -60.91 15.26
C GLN A 76 38.01 -60.70 14.08
N LEU A 77 37.55 -61.77 13.45
CA LEU A 77 36.54 -61.70 12.38
C LEU A 77 35.24 -61.09 12.89
N LYS A 78 34.77 -61.50 14.08
CA LYS A 78 33.61 -60.90 14.72
C LYS A 78 33.82 -59.40 14.99
N ALA A 79 34.99 -59.02 15.51
CA ALA A 79 35.31 -57.62 15.76
C ALA A 79 35.37 -56.78 14.48
N ILE A 80 35.88 -57.34 13.37
CA ILE A 80 35.85 -56.69 12.05
C ILE A 80 34.42 -56.49 11.59
N TRP A 81 33.58 -57.53 11.68
CA TRP A 81 32.18 -57.46 11.27
C TRP A 81 31.37 -56.44 12.09
N ASP A 82 31.54 -56.43 13.41
CA ASP A 82 30.91 -55.44 14.29
C ASP A 82 31.38 -54.01 13.95
N ARG A 83 32.67 -53.85 13.61
CA ARG A 83 33.21 -52.55 13.17
C ARG A 83 32.65 -52.10 11.84
N GLU A 84 32.59 -52.98 10.84
CA GLU A 84 32.02 -52.70 9.53
C GLU A 84 30.54 -52.34 9.62
N LYS A 85 29.77 -53.12 10.40
CA LYS A 85 28.36 -52.82 10.67
C LYS A 85 28.21 -51.44 11.29
N ARG A 86 29.00 -51.12 12.32
CA ARG A 86 28.98 -49.81 12.96
C ARG A 86 29.37 -48.69 12.01
N ILE A 87 30.38 -48.88 11.15
CA ILE A 87 30.77 -47.91 10.13
C ILE A 87 29.64 -47.69 9.13
N SER A 88 29.03 -48.76 8.62
CA SER A 88 27.92 -48.70 7.67
C SER A 88 26.69 -48.01 8.24
N GLU A 89 26.30 -48.36 9.48
CA GLU A 89 25.20 -47.70 10.19
C GLU A 89 25.52 -46.22 10.45
N THR A 90 26.73 -45.90 10.89
CA THR A 90 27.15 -44.50 11.13
C THR A 90 27.20 -43.70 9.84
N ALA A 91 27.66 -44.29 8.74
CA ALA A 91 27.72 -43.63 7.43
C ALA A 91 26.30 -43.38 6.89
N THR A 92 25.44 -44.39 6.94
CA THR A 92 24.04 -44.29 6.49
C THR A 92 23.27 -43.27 7.33
N ASN A 93 23.34 -43.38 8.65
CA ASN A 93 22.68 -42.44 9.57
C ASN A 93 23.27 -41.03 9.45
N GLY A 94 24.59 -40.91 9.29
CA GLY A 94 25.27 -39.64 9.07
C GLY A 94 24.78 -38.95 7.80
N PHE A 95 24.72 -39.68 6.68
CA PHE A 95 24.22 -39.18 5.41
C PHE A 95 22.77 -38.71 5.50
N PHE A 96 21.85 -39.55 6.00
CA PHE A 96 20.44 -39.17 6.13
C PHE A 96 20.22 -38.03 7.12
N ARG A 97 21.01 -37.96 8.19
CA ARG A 97 20.96 -36.83 9.13
C ARG A 97 21.42 -35.54 8.48
N VAL A 98 22.49 -35.56 7.68
CA VAL A 98 22.97 -34.37 6.96
C VAL A 98 21.91 -33.91 5.96
N ILE A 99 21.37 -34.81 5.14
CA ILE A 99 20.30 -34.46 4.19
C ILE A 99 19.06 -33.95 4.92
N GLY A 100 18.64 -34.59 6.00
CA GLY A 100 17.49 -34.13 6.78
C GLY A 100 17.71 -32.73 7.35
N ASN A 101 18.93 -32.42 7.81
CA ASN A 101 19.28 -31.10 8.30
C ASN A 101 19.31 -30.06 7.17
N ASP A 102 19.87 -30.40 6.01
CA ASP A 102 19.92 -29.50 4.84
C ASP A 102 18.52 -29.18 4.33
N ILE A 103 17.65 -30.19 4.19
CA ILE A 103 16.24 -30.00 3.81
C ILE A 103 15.52 -29.15 4.86
N SER A 104 15.75 -29.41 6.15
CA SER A 104 15.12 -28.62 7.22
C SER A 104 15.59 -27.16 7.20
N ARG A 105 16.88 -26.94 6.90
CA ARG A 105 17.46 -25.60 6.77
C ARG A 105 16.86 -24.86 5.58
N GLU A 106 16.83 -25.48 4.41
CA GLU A 106 16.24 -24.90 3.20
C GLU A 106 14.75 -24.60 3.40
N LEU A 107 14.01 -25.50 4.05
CA LEU A 107 12.61 -25.26 4.41
C LEU A 107 12.45 -24.06 5.34
N SER A 108 13.30 -23.94 6.36
CA SER A 108 13.26 -22.79 7.29
C SER A 108 13.64 -21.49 6.60
N GLU A 109 14.64 -21.50 5.72
CA GLU A 109 15.05 -20.33 4.93
C GLU A 109 13.89 -19.89 4.02
N ASN A 110 13.28 -20.82 3.29
CA ASN A 110 12.12 -20.55 2.43
C ASN A 110 10.88 -20.08 3.22
N GLN A 111 10.66 -20.62 4.42
CA GLN A 111 9.56 -20.17 5.27
C GLN A 111 9.77 -18.74 5.75
N ASN A 112 11.01 -18.37 6.07
CA ASN A 112 11.36 -17.01 6.48
C ASN A 112 11.21 -16.01 5.32
N THR A 113 11.64 -16.37 4.11
CA THR A 113 11.45 -15.52 2.93
C THR A 113 9.97 -15.36 2.59
N LEU A 114 9.19 -16.45 2.60
CA LEU A 114 7.73 -16.40 2.40
C LEU A 114 7.05 -15.48 3.42
N THR A 115 7.44 -15.58 4.69
CA THR A 115 6.89 -14.73 5.76
C THR A 115 7.21 -13.26 5.54
N ALA A 116 8.44 -12.95 5.11
CA ALA A 116 8.85 -11.59 4.78
C ALA A 116 8.09 -11.04 3.56
N ASP A 117 7.89 -11.85 2.52
CA ASP A 117 7.14 -11.48 1.33
C ASP A 117 5.67 -11.23 1.63
N VAL A 118 5.04 -12.08 2.46
CA VAL A 118 3.67 -11.87 2.93
C VAL A 118 3.56 -10.57 3.74
N ALA A 119 4.51 -10.30 4.63
CA ALA A 119 4.53 -9.04 5.40
C ALA A 119 4.66 -7.82 4.46
N LEU A 120 5.50 -7.91 3.43
CA LEU A 120 5.65 -6.87 2.42
C LEU A 120 4.35 -6.68 1.61
N LEU A 121 3.67 -7.77 1.24
CA LEU A 121 2.38 -7.70 0.53
C LEU A 121 1.31 -7.02 1.39
N VAL A 122 1.23 -7.34 2.69
CA VAL A 122 0.31 -6.67 3.62
C VAL A 122 0.63 -5.18 3.72
N GLN A 123 1.92 -4.82 3.86
CA GLN A 123 2.33 -3.42 3.92
C GLN A 123 1.95 -2.67 2.62
N LYS A 124 2.18 -3.28 1.46
CA LYS A 124 1.78 -2.70 0.17
C LYS A 124 0.27 -2.57 0.05
N GLY A 125 -0.51 -3.55 0.53
CA GLY A 125 -1.97 -3.50 0.58
C GLY A 125 -2.46 -2.30 1.39
N ASN A 126 -1.93 -2.12 2.60
CA ASN A 126 -2.27 -0.98 3.45
C ASN A 126 -1.87 0.37 2.83
N ALA A 127 -0.74 0.42 2.12
CA ALA A 127 -0.32 1.62 1.41
C ALA A 127 -1.28 1.99 0.26
N ILE A 128 -1.76 0.98 -0.49
CA ILE A 128 -2.76 1.18 -1.55
C ILE A 128 -4.07 1.69 -0.97
N GLU A 129 -4.53 1.12 0.15
CA GLU A 129 -5.75 1.61 0.83
C GLU A 129 -5.61 3.06 1.28
N SER A 130 -4.47 3.44 1.85
CA SER A 130 -4.19 4.83 2.24
C SER A 130 -4.20 5.77 1.04
N ILE A 131 -3.58 5.36 -0.07
CA ILE A 131 -3.56 6.15 -1.31
C ILE A 131 -4.98 6.31 -1.86
N HIS A 132 -5.77 5.23 -1.86
CA HIS A 132 -7.15 5.27 -2.32
C HIS A 132 -8.01 6.22 -1.46
N ALA A 133 -7.89 6.16 -0.13
CA ALA A 133 -8.60 7.06 0.77
C ALA A 133 -8.22 8.53 0.54
N GLN A 134 -6.93 8.80 0.28
CA GLN A 134 -6.47 10.14 -0.08
C GLN A 134 -7.05 10.59 -1.42
N MET A 135 -6.99 9.74 -2.45
CA MET A 135 -7.57 10.02 -3.77
C MET A 135 -9.07 10.30 -3.70
N GLU A 136 -9.82 9.56 -2.88
CA GLU A 136 -11.25 9.79 -2.69
C GLU A 136 -11.51 11.16 -2.04
N SER A 137 -10.73 11.52 -1.03
CA SER A 137 -10.83 12.83 -0.37
C SER A 137 -10.52 13.97 -1.33
N ASP A 138 -9.45 13.84 -2.12
CA ASP A 138 -9.06 14.82 -3.14
C ASP A 138 -10.13 14.94 -4.23
N TYR A 139 -10.69 13.82 -4.68
CA TYR A 139 -11.79 13.81 -5.64
C TYR A 139 -13.01 14.57 -5.10
N ARG A 140 -13.41 14.29 -3.86
CA ARG A 140 -14.53 15.00 -3.21
C ARG A 140 -14.25 16.49 -3.10
N ARG A 141 -13.03 16.88 -2.72
CA ARG A 141 -12.63 18.29 -2.63
C ARG A 141 -12.70 19.00 -3.98
N ILE A 142 -12.21 18.36 -5.04
CA ILE A 142 -12.26 18.89 -6.40
C ILE A 142 -13.71 19.01 -6.88
N TRP A 143 -14.51 17.96 -6.67
CA TRP A 143 -15.92 17.95 -7.02
C TRP A 143 -16.70 19.07 -6.33
N THR A 144 -16.51 19.26 -5.03
CA THR A 144 -17.16 20.35 -4.28
C THR A 144 -16.74 21.70 -4.82
N ARG A 145 -15.45 21.90 -5.10
CA ARG A 145 -14.96 23.17 -5.68
C ARG A 145 -15.61 23.47 -7.02
N TYR A 146 -15.69 22.50 -7.93
CA TYR A 146 -16.35 22.71 -9.23
C TYR A 146 -17.84 22.96 -9.07
N ARG A 147 -18.51 22.19 -8.20
CA ARG A 147 -19.92 22.42 -7.88
C ARG A 147 -20.16 23.85 -7.40
N ASP A 148 -19.34 24.35 -6.48
CA ASP A 148 -19.47 25.70 -5.93
C ASP A 148 -19.23 26.77 -7.00
N VAL A 149 -18.29 26.56 -7.92
CA VAL A 149 -18.05 27.46 -9.05
C VAL A 149 -19.27 27.53 -9.96
N PHE A 150 -19.86 26.38 -10.34
CA PHE A 150 -21.05 26.38 -11.18
C PHE A 150 -22.26 26.99 -10.46
N GLN A 151 -22.45 26.69 -9.18
CA GLN A 151 -23.54 27.29 -8.40
C GLN A 151 -23.39 28.81 -8.26
N ARG A 152 -22.17 29.32 -8.09
CA ARG A 152 -21.90 30.75 -8.08
C ARG A 152 -22.15 31.38 -9.43
N LEU A 153 -21.73 30.73 -10.51
CA LEU A 153 -21.95 31.21 -11.87
C LEU A 153 -23.45 31.26 -12.21
N ASP A 154 -24.20 30.22 -11.83
CA ASP A 154 -25.66 30.19 -11.98
C ASP A 154 -26.32 31.33 -11.19
N TYR A 155 -25.88 31.56 -9.95
CA TYR A 155 -26.39 32.65 -9.11
C TYR A 155 -26.05 34.03 -9.69
N GLU A 156 -24.82 34.26 -10.16
CA GLU A 156 -24.42 35.52 -10.79
C GLU A 156 -25.16 35.76 -12.10
N CYS A 157 -25.39 34.71 -12.89
CA CYS A 157 -26.18 34.77 -14.12
C CYS A 157 -27.64 35.11 -13.82
N GLU A 158 -28.25 34.43 -12.85
CA GLU A 158 -29.61 34.73 -12.37
C GLU A 158 -29.70 36.19 -11.89
N ASN A 159 -28.75 36.64 -11.07
CA ASN A 159 -28.74 38.01 -10.57
C ASN A 159 -28.56 39.04 -11.70
N SER A 160 -27.68 38.76 -12.67
CA SER A 160 -27.48 39.63 -13.84
C SER A 160 -28.73 39.72 -14.70
N ILE A 161 -29.44 38.61 -14.91
CA ILE A 161 -30.73 38.59 -15.64
C ILE A 161 -31.79 39.39 -14.88
N ILE A 162 -31.85 39.25 -13.55
CA ILE A 162 -32.77 40.02 -12.71
C ILE A 162 -32.43 41.51 -12.75
N GLU A 163 -31.16 41.89 -12.73
CA GLU A 163 -30.73 43.29 -12.79
C GLU A 163 -31.05 43.95 -14.13
N LEU A 164 -30.96 43.23 -15.25
CA LEU A 164 -31.32 43.72 -16.57
C LEU A 164 -32.78 44.18 -16.67
N ASP A 165 -33.71 43.49 -15.98
CA ASP A 165 -35.13 43.84 -15.98
C ASP A 165 -35.77 43.68 -14.59
N ARG A 166 -35.24 44.46 -13.64
CA ARG A 166 -35.58 44.36 -12.22
C ARG A 166 -37.08 44.54 -11.95
N GLU A 167 -37.74 45.44 -12.67
CA GLU A 167 -39.15 45.74 -12.46
C GLU A 167 -40.06 44.61 -12.96
N SER A 168 -39.79 44.01 -14.13
CA SER A 168 -40.55 42.84 -14.59
C SER A 168 -40.37 41.63 -13.68
N PHE A 169 -39.15 41.37 -13.20
CA PHE A 169 -38.90 40.30 -12.23
C PHE A 169 -39.56 40.56 -10.87
N ASN A 170 -39.57 41.80 -10.38
CA ASN A 170 -40.29 42.18 -9.17
C ASN A 170 -41.79 41.91 -9.29
N ILE A 171 -42.38 42.26 -10.43
CA ILE A 171 -43.81 42.02 -10.73
C ILE A 171 -44.08 40.51 -10.80
N ALA A 172 -43.25 39.75 -11.53
CA ALA A 172 -43.38 38.29 -11.64
C ALA A 172 -43.24 37.60 -10.27
N ASN A 173 -42.31 38.04 -9.42
CA ASN A 173 -42.10 37.47 -8.09
C ASN A 173 -43.22 37.81 -7.10
N ARG A 174 -43.78 39.04 -7.19
CA ARG A 174 -45.02 39.41 -6.48
C ARG A 174 -46.18 38.52 -6.94
N HIS A 175 -46.36 38.35 -8.25
CA HIS A 175 -47.40 37.50 -8.81
C HIS A 175 -47.26 36.03 -8.37
N LYS A 176 -46.04 35.48 -8.36
CA LYS A 176 -45.76 34.12 -7.89
C LYS A 176 -46.10 33.93 -6.42
N THR A 177 -45.71 34.86 -5.56
CA THR A 177 -46.02 34.83 -4.12
C THR A 177 -47.52 34.95 -3.87
N LEU A 178 -48.21 35.83 -4.60
CA LEU A 178 -49.64 36.08 -4.43
C LEU A 178 -50.51 34.91 -4.91
N LEU A 179 -50.17 34.27 -6.04
CA LEU A 179 -50.96 33.15 -6.58
C LEU A 179 -50.61 31.80 -5.96
N PHE A 180 -49.31 31.48 -5.82
CA PHE A 180 -48.90 30.13 -5.40
C PHE A 180 -48.63 30.00 -3.90
N GLY A 181 -48.34 31.11 -3.20
CA GLY A 181 -48.12 31.12 -1.75
C GLY A 181 -49.29 30.53 -0.96
N PRO A 182 -50.54 31.00 -1.18
CA PRO A 182 -51.73 30.46 -0.52
C PRO A 182 -51.97 28.97 -0.82
N PHE A 183 -51.67 28.54 -2.05
CA PHE A 183 -51.89 27.16 -2.49
C PHE A 183 -50.88 26.19 -1.86
N LYS A 184 -49.60 26.57 -1.78
CA LYS A 184 -48.52 25.76 -1.19
C LYS A 184 -48.71 25.56 0.31
N GLU A 185 -49.14 26.59 1.03
CA GLU A 185 -49.38 26.50 2.47
C GLU A 185 -50.73 25.83 2.81
N GLY A 186 -51.73 26.00 1.94
CA GLY A 186 -53.05 25.38 2.07
C GLY A 186 -53.05 23.87 1.78
N ALA A 187 -52.40 23.42 0.71
CA ALA A 187 -52.45 22.03 0.25
C ALA A 187 -51.81 21.03 1.24
N GLY A 188 -50.68 21.38 1.85
CA GLY A 188 -50.00 20.51 2.82
C GLY A 188 -50.75 20.34 4.14
N LYS A 189 -51.62 21.30 4.51
CA LYS A 189 -52.38 21.28 5.77
C LYS A 189 -53.77 20.66 5.64
N VAL A 190 -54.37 20.65 4.44
CA VAL A 190 -55.69 20.03 4.20
C VAL A 190 -55.61 18.51 4.21
N LEU A 191 -54.53 17.92 3.67
CA LEU A 191 -54.31 16.47 3.63
C LEU A 191 -54.25 15.82 5.02
N ASN A 192 -53.73 16.52 6.03
CA ASN A 192 -53.65 16.00 7.40
C ASN A 192 -54.97 16.09 8.18
N SER A 193 -55.97 16.84 7.71
CA SER A 193 -57.25 17.04 8.44
C SER A 193 -58.39 16.14 7.97
N ILE A 194 -58.22 15.41 6.86
CA ILE A 194 -59.28 14.57 6.27
C ILE A 194 -59.28 13.14 6.85
N VAL A 195 -58.22 12.74 7.56
CA VAL A 195 -58.01 11.33 7.93
C VAL A 195 -58.70 10.92 9.24
N GLU A 196 -59.14 11.83 10.12
CA GLU A 196 -59.66 11.45 11.44
C GLU A 196 -60.99 12.15 11.84
N THR A 197 -62.10 11.39 11.68
CA THR A 197 -63.35 11.31 12.50
C THR A 197 -64.43 12.44 12.63
N GLY A 198 -65.70 12.02 12.87
CA GLY A 198 -66.72 12.67 13.76
C GLY A 198 -67.67 13.81 13.29
N ILE A 199 -68.98 13.69 13.58
CA ILE A 199 -70.05 14.71 13.28
C ILE A 199 -69.83 16.11 13.94
N PRO A 200 -69.43 16.26 15.22
CA PRO A 200 -69.14 17.61 15.78
C PRO A 200 -67.87 18.25 15.20
N GLU A 201 -66.94 17.44 14.68
CA GLU A 201 -65.76 17.90 13.96
C GLU A 201 -66.10 18.46 12.58
N LEU A 202 -67.13 17.93 11.91
CA LEU A 202 -67.67 18.50 10.67
C LEU A 202 -68.15 19.95 10.83
N LEU A 203 -68.73 20.30 11.98
CA LEU A 203 -69.21 21.68 12.23
C LEU A 203 -68.05 22.64 12.47
N ILE A 204 -67.03 22.22 13.23
CA ILE A 204 -65.79 22.98 13.46
C ILE A 204 -64.99 23.09 12.16
N THR A 205 -64.97 22.03 11.35
CA THR A 205 -64.36 22.02 10.02
C THR A 205 -65.10 22.99 9.09
N GLY A 206 -66.42 22.98 9.09
CA GLY A 206 -67.23 23.96 8.35
C GLY A 206 -66.95 25.41 8.77
N ALA A 207 -66.82 25.68 10.07
CA ALA A 207 -66.46 27.01 10.57
C ALA A 207 -65.03 27.42 10.18
N ARG A 208 -64.07 26.50 10.22
CA ARG A 208 -62.69 26.72 9.76
C ARG A 208 -62.63 26.94 8.24
N VAL A 209 -63.43 26.21 7.47
CA VAL A 209 -63.58 26.39 6.02
C VAL A 209 -64.17 27.76 5.72
N ASN A 210 -65.24 28.19 6.40
CA ASN A 210 -65.84 29.51 6.20
C ASN A 210 -64.88 30.66 6.57
N LYS A 211 -64.15 30.54 7.68
CA LYS A 211 -63.12 31.51 8.07
C LYS A 211 -62.00 31.59 7.03
N LYS A 212 -61.58 30.44 6.47
CA LYS A 212 -60.56 30.37 5.41
C LYS A 212 -61.09 30.88 4.06
N MET A 213 -62.33 30.59 3.72
CA MET A 213 -63.01 31.08 2.51
C MET A 213 -63.09 32.60 2.54
N SER A 214 -63.45 33.18 3.69
CA SER A 214 -63.42 34.63 3.88
C SER A 214 -62.01 35.21 3.73
N GLY A 215 -60.97 34.52 4.24
CA GLY A 215 -59.58 34.90 4.01
C GLY A 215 -59.15 34.84 2.53
N ILE A 216 -59.60 33.83 1.80
CA ILE A 216 -59.34 33.68 0.35
C ILE A 216 -60.07 34.79 -0.42
N ILE A 217 -61.33 35.07 -0.09
CA ILE A 217 -62.12 36.15 -0.73
C ILE A 217 -61.43 37.49 -0.52
N ASN A 218 -61.00 37.81 0.71
CA ASN A 218 -60.28 39.06 0.98
C ASN A 218 -58.97 39.14 0.18
N LYS A 219 -58.23 38.03 0.07
CA LYS A 219 -57.01 37.99 -0.74
C LYS A 219 -57.29 38.08 -2.24
N MET A 220 -58.40 37.52 -2.74
CA MET A 220 -58.85 37.67 -4.12
C MET A 220 -59.22 39.12 -4.43
N THR A 221 -59.90 39.79 -3.50
CA THR A 221 -60.22 41.23 -3.60
C THR A 221 -58.94 42.06 -3.64
N ASP A 222 -57.96 41.79 -2.76
CA ASP A 222 -56.65 42.45 -2.79
C ASP A 222 -55.95 42.25 -4.15
N THR A 223 -55.97 41.02 -4.69
CA THR A 223 -55.34 40.74 -5.99
C THR A 223 -56.05 41.40 -7.17
N ALA A 224 -57.38 41.52 -7.13
CA ALA A 224 -58.15 42.20 -8.17
C ALA A 224 -57.82 43.70 -8.20
N MET A 225 -57.69 44.32 -7.02
CA MET A 225 -57.31 45.73 -6.90
C MET A 225 -55.89 45.99 -7.44
N ILE A 226 -54.94 45.09 -7.14
CA ILE A 226 -53.57 45.18 -7.67
C ILE A 226 -53.55 45.00 -9.20
N ALA A 227 -54.38 44.12 -9.76
CA ALA A 227 -54.47 43.90 -11.20
C ALA A 227 -55.02 45.14 -11.96
N GLU A 228 -55.98 45.85 -11.36
CA GLU A 228 -56.50 47.11 -11.90
C GLU A 228 -55.43 48.20 -11.92
N GLN A 229 -54.65 48.31 -10.84
CA GLN A 229 -53.53 49.24 -10.77
C GLN A 229 -52.42 48.90 -11.77
N TYR A 230 -52.13 47.61 -11.96
CA TYR A 230 -51.20 47.14 -13.00
C TYR A 230 -51.66 47.52 -14.41
N GLN A 231 -52.96 47.41 -14.69
CA GLN A 231 -53.51 47.82 -15.99
C GLN A 231 -53.38 49.34 -16.21
N ALA A 232 -53.53 50.15 -15.16
CA ALA A 232 -53.35 51.59 -15.22
C ALA A 232 -51.87 51.98 -15.48
N ASP A 233 -50.93 51.31 -14.81
CA ASP A 233 -49.50 51.56 -14.97
C ASP A 233 -48.99 51.07 -16.34
N SER A 234 -49.45 49.92 -16.82
CA SER A 234 -49.14 49.43 -18.17
C SER A 234 -49.61 50.40 -19.27
N LYS A 235 -50.81 51.00 -19.13
CA LYS A 235 -51.30 52.03 -20.05
C LYS A 235 -50.46 53.31 -20.03
N ARG A 236 -49.86 53.67 -18.88
CA ARG A 236 -48.95 54.81 -18.77
C ARG A 236 -47.63 54.58 -19.48
N ILE A 237 -47.06 53.38 -19.36
CA ILE A 237 -45.79 53.01 -20.00
C ILE A 237 -45.94 52.89 -21.52
N CYS A 238 -47.06 52.34 -22.00
CA CYS A 238 -47.32 52.16 -23.43
C CYS A 238 -47.78 53.43 -24.16
N ASN A 239 -48.13 54.51 -23.46
CA ASN A 239 -48.47 55.78 -24.11
C ASN A 239 -47.19 56.45 -24.62
N ASN A 240 -46.87 56.15 -25.87
CA ASN A 240 -45.89 56.85 -26.68
C ASN A 240 -46.22 58.35 -26.67
N THR A 241 -45.39 59.14 -25.99
CA THR A 241 -45.56 60.60 -25.97
C THR A 241 -45.17 61.07 -27.37
N SER A 242 -46.16 61.38 -28.21
CA SER A 242 -45.96 61.89 -29.57
C SER A 242 -45.16 63.21 -29.51
N LEU A 243 -43.84 63.13 -29.62
CA LEU A 243 -42.93 64.28 -29.66
C LEU A 243 -43.05 64.96 -31.04
N ALA A 244 -43.31 66.26 -31.03
CA ALA A 244 -43.64 67.05 -32.23
C ALA A 244 -42.40 67.56 -33.02
N GLU A 245 -41.18 67.33 -32.54
CA GLU A 245 -39.94 67.80 -33.19
C GLU A 245 -38.90 66.69 -33.33
N LYS A 246 -38.16 66.69 -34.45
CA LYS A 246 -37.05 65.77 -34.71
C LYS A 246 -35.91 66.04 -33.72
N GLN A 247 -35.80 65.23 -32.67
CA GLN A 247 -34.63 65.20 -31.80
C GLN A 247 -33.54 64.29 -32.38
N TYR A 248 -32.28 64.69 -32.17
CA TYR A 248 -31.12 63.86 -32.46
C TYR A 248 -31.02 62.76 -31.38
N GLU A 249 -31.06 61.51 -31.79
CA GLU A 249 -30.91 60.35 -30.93
C GLU A 249 -29.52 59.74 -31.16
N TYR A 250 -28.77 59.54 -30.06
CA TYR A 250 -27.43 58.97 -30.11
C TYR A 250 -27.53 57.46 -29.93
N ILE A 251 -26.88 56.70 -30.83
CA ILE A 251 -26.88 55.23 -30.78
C ILE A 251 -25.59 54.78 -30.10
N PRO A 252 -25.66 54.00 -29.00
CA PRO A 252 -24.47 53.41 -28.41
C PRO A 252 -23.89 52.35 -29.34
N VAL A 253 -22.58 52.42 -29.58
CA VAL A 253 -21.85 51.51 -30.46
C VAL A 253 -20.72 50.86 -29.68
N ILE A 254 -20.63 49.53 -29.74
CA ILE A 254 -19.49 48.78 -29.21
C ILE A 254 -18.66 48.29 -30.40
N TYR A 255 -17.37 48.62 -30.41
CA TYR A 255 -16.45 48.07 -31.39
C TYR A 255 -15.31 47.32 -30.70
N ALA A 256 -14.90 46.19 -31.28
CA ALA A 256 -13.82 45.35 -30.81
C ALA A 256 -12.78 45.20 -31.91
N LYS A 257 -11.51 45.41 -31.55
CA LYS A 257 -10.36 45.23 -32.43
C LYS A 257 -9.60 43.98 -32.00
N THR A 258 -9.54 42.98 -32.89
CA THR A 258 -8.81 41.73 -32.63
C THR A 258 -7.68 41.58 -33.63
N ASP A 259 -6.46 41.33 -33.13
CA ASP A 259 -5.32 40.92 -33.95
C ASP A 259 -5.41 39.41 -34.20
N GLU A 260 -5.57 39.00 -35.46
CA GLU A 260 -5.50 37.59 -35.83
C GLU A 260 -4.03 37.13 -35.88
N LEU A 261 -3.74 35.96 -35.28
CA LEU A 261 -2.37 35.44 -35.14
C LEU A 261 -1.73 35.04 -36.48
N THR A 262 -2.53 34.78 -37.51
CA THR A 262 -2.13 34.09 -38.74
C THR A 262 -1.80 35.05 -39.89
N ASN A 263 -2.52 36.16 -39.97
CA ASN A 263 -2.25 37.25 -40.87
C ASN A 263 -2.32 38.50 -40.01
N ASN A 264 -1.33 39.38 -40.10
CA ASN A 264 -1.22 40.64 -39.37
C ASN A 264 -2.34 41.67 -39.71
N SER A 265 -3.53 41.17 -40.07
CA SER A 265 -4.76 41.87 -40.36
C SER A 265 -5.57 42.08 -39.09
N GLN A 266 -5.84 43.34 -38.80
CA GLN A 266 -6.73 43.76 -37.72
C GLN A 266 -8.18 43.54 -38.14
N LYS A 267 -8.89 42.67 -37.43
CA LYS A 267 -10.33 42.50 -37.61
C LYS A 267 -11.06 43.41 -36.64
N LEU A 268 -11.87 44.32 -37.19
CA LEU A 268 -12.73 45.22 -36.43
C LEU A 268 -14.16 44.66 -36.47
N SER A 269 -14.69 44.29 -35.32
CA SER A 269 -16.09 43.84 -35.16
C SER A 269 -16.89 44.96 -34.51
N CYS A 270 -18.03 45.33 -35.08
CA CYS A 270 -18.89 46.38 -34.56
C CYS A 270 -20.26 45.81 -34.22
N TYR A 271 -20.79 46.18 -33.06
CA TYR A 271 -22.08 45.74 -32.53
C TYR A 271 -22.96 46.96 -32.24
N THR A 272 -24.16 46.95 -32.82
CA THR A 272 -25.19 47.97 -32.64
C THR A 272 -26.45 47.34 -32.05
N VAL A 273 -27.22 48.13 -31.30
CA VAL A 273 -28.52 47.69 -30.76
C VAL A 273 -29.48 47.39 -31.92
N ASP A 274 -30.33 46.38 -31.75
CA ASP A 274 -31.29 45.94 -32.77
C ASP A 274 -32.34 47.04 -32.98
N MET A 275 -32.19 47.80 -34.06
CA MET A 275 -33.05 48.93 -34.43
C MET A 275 -33.81 48.62 -35.73
N PRO A 276 -35.00 49.19 -35.94
CA PRO A 276 -35.67 49.12 -37.24
C PRO A 276 -34.72 49.72 -38.31
N ASP A 277 -34.43 48.94 -39.36
CA ASP A 277 -33.46 49.25 -40.43
C ASP A 277 -31.97 49.01 -40.08
N ASN A 278 -31.69 48.01 -39.22
CA ASN A 278 -30.36 47.63 -38.71
C ASN A 278 -29.25 47.55 -39.79
N ASN A 279 -29.52 47.05 -41.00
CA ASN A 279 -28.48 46.88 -42.04
C ASN A 279 -27.88 48.20 -42.55
N ASN A 280 -28.67 49.27 -42.69
CA ASN A 280 -28.19 50.58 -43.15
C ASN A 280 -27.44 51.32 -42.04
N ILE A 281 -27.89 51.19 -40.80
CA ILE A 281 -27.24 51.82 -39.64
C ILE A 281 -25.92 51.11 -39.34
N ALA A 282 -25.91 49.77 -39.30
CA ALA A 282 -24.70 48.98 -39.05
C ALA A 282 -23.60 49.27 -40.08
N SER A 283 -23.92 49.41 -41.37
CA SER A 283 -22.93 49.73 -42.41
C SER A 283 -22.35 51.15 -42.29
N ARG A 284 -23.17 52.14 -41.94
CA ARG A 284 -22.72 53.52 -41.67
C ARG A 284 -21.82 53.59 -40.44
N VAL A 285 -22.22 52.94 -39.34
CA VAL A 285 -21.42 52.86 -38.12
C VAL A 285 -20.09 52.16 -38.39
N HIS A 286 -20.10 51.05 -39.14
CA HIS A 286 -18.89 50.32 -39.49
C HIS A 286 -17.93 51.14 -40.35
N SER A 287 -18.44 52.06 -41.17
CA SER A 287 -17.64 53.00 -41.96
C SER A 287 -17.01 54.09 -41.08
N MET A 288 -17.78 54.66 -40.17
CA MET A 288 -17.33 55.71 -39.24
C MET A 288 -16.27 55.19 -38.25
N VAL A 289 -16.45 53.99 -37.69
CA VAL A 289 -15.48 53.40 -36.75
C VAL A 289 -14.14 53.07 -37.43
N LYS A 290 -14.15 52.67 -38.72
CA LYS A 290 -12.91 52.48 -39.49
C LYS A 290 -12.09 53.76 -39.60
N GLU A 291 -12.73 54.92 -39.76
CA GLU A 291 -12.04 56.22 -39.84
C GLU A 291 -11.48 56.67 -38.48
N VAL A 292 -12.17 56.38 -37.37
CA VAL A 292 -11.76 56.76 -36.01
C VAL A 292 -10.54 55.95 -35.51
N SER A 293 -10.35 54.72 -36.02
CA SER A 293 -9.42 53.70 -35.49
C SER A 293 -7.90 53.98 -35.55
N LYS A 294 -7.45 55.22 -35.78
CA LYS A 294 -6.05 55.65 -35.64
C LYS A 294 -5.78 56.25 -34.25
N GLU A 295 -6.12 55.52 -33.20
CA GLU A 295 -5.78 55.90 -31.83
C GLU A 295 -4.32 55.52 -31.53
N SER A 296 -3.49 56.51 -31.20
CA SER A 296 -2.12 56.33 -30.72
C SER A 296 -2.13 56.16 -29.20
N TRP A 297 -1.48 55.11 -28.72
CA TRP A 297 -1.31 54.86 -27.29
C TRP A 297 -0.13 55.70 -26.76
N LYS A 298 -0.39 56.57 -25.78
CA LYS A 298 0.63 57.34 -25.06
C LYS A 298 0.91 56.69 -23.70
N ASN A 299 2.12 56.90 -23.18
CA ASN A 299 2.42 56.56 -21.79
C ASN A 299 1.66 57.51 -20.85
N ILE A 300 1.07 56.96 -19.79
CA ILE A 300 0.37 57.71 -18.73
C ILE A 300 1.32 58.73 -18.09
N GLU A 301 0.78 59.90 -17.73
CA GLU A 301 1.52 60.92 -17.00
C GLU A 301 1.89 60.43 -15.59
N THR A 302 3.09 60.80 -15.10
CA THR A 302 3.63 60.26 -13.85
C THR A 302 2.72 60.46 -12.63
N ALA A 303 1.92 61.53 -12.60
CA ALA A 303 0.98 61.82 -11.51
C ALA A 303 -0.24 60.87 -11.49
N GLU A 304 -0.86 60.61 -12.65
CA GLU A 304 -1.98 59.67 -12.77
C GLU A 304 -1.53 58.23 -12.47
N LYS A 305 -0.31 57.88 -12.88
CA LYS A 305 0.28 56.58 -12.57
C LYS A 305 0.40 56.36 -11.06
N GLU A 306 0.85 57.37 -10.31
CA GLU A 306 0.96 57.28 -8.86
C GLU A 306 -0.41 57.15 -8.16
N GLU A 307 -1.46 57.75 -8.71
CA GLU A 307 -2.82 57.63 -8.18
C GLU A 307 -3.39 56.23 -8.43
N ILE A 308 -3.19 55.69 -9.64
CA ILE A 308 -3.56 54.31 -10.00
C ILE A 308 -2.77 53.32 -9.14
N ASP A 309 -1.47 53.54 -8.92
CA ASP A 309 -0.63 52.71 -8.04
C ASP A 309 -1.18 52.70 -6.61
N LYS A 310 -1.55 53.87 -6.06
CA LYS A 310 -2.15 53.98 -4.71
C LYS A 310 -3.48 53.23 -4.62
N TYR A 311 -4.37 53.43 -5.58
CA TYR A 311 -5.68 52.77 -5.58
C TYR A 311 -5.56 51.25 -5.73
N PHE A 312 -4.67 50.79 -6.62
CA PHE A 312 -4.38 49.38 -6.80
C PHE A 312 -3.83 48.74 -5.52
N MET A 313 -2.84 49.37 -4.87
CA MET A 313 -2.27 48.84 -3.63
C MET A 313 -3.31 48.76 -2.50
N LEU A 314 -4.20 49.76 -2.38
CA LEU A 314 -5.29 49.73 -1.39
C LEU A 314 -6.28 48.60 -1.64
N GLN A 315 -6.66 48.35 -2.90
CA GLN A 315 -7.54 47.23 -3.25
C GLN A 315 -6.85 45.88 -3.06
N PHE A 316 -5.55 45.80 -3.35
CA PHE A 316 -4.73 44.61 -3.17
C PHE A 316 -4.58 44.25 -1.67
N GLU A 317 -4.35 45.23 -0.81
CA GLU A 317 -4.30 45.05 0.65
C GLU A 317 -5.65 44.56 1.20
N ASN A 318 -6.76 45.17 0.79
CA ASN A 318 -8.11 44.70 1.15
C ASN A 318 -8.39 43.27 0.69
N TYR A 319 -7.88 42.87 -0.47
CA TYR A 319 -8.00 41.50 -0.98
C TYR A 319 -7.15 40.52 -0.15
N MET A 320 -5.93 40.91 0.22
CA MET A 320 -5.05 40.11 1.09
C MET A 320 -5.65 39.87 2.47
N GLU A 321 -6.27 40.89 3.08
CA GLU A 321 -6.94 40.77 4.38
C GLU A 321 -8.12 39.79 4.35
N LYS A 322 -8.92 39.80 3.26
CA LYS A 322 -10.09 38.93 3.12
C LYS A 322 -9.74 37.47 2.83
N THR A 323 -8.65 37.22 2.12
CA THR A 323 -8.33 35.89 1.56
C THR A 323 -7.40 35.08 2.47
N GLY A 324 -6.66 35.73 3.37
CA GLY A 324 -5.79 35.04 4.32
C GLY A 324 -4.66 34.23 3.66
N ASN A 325 -4.07 33.29 4.41
CA ASN A 325 -2.83 32.58 4.05
C ASN A 325 -2.99 31.51 2.94
N SER A 326 -4.19 31.32 2.37
CA SER A 326 -4.46 30.26 1.38
C SER A 326 -4.00 30.59 -0.04
N ASP A 327 -3.91 31.88 -0.40
CA ASP A 327 -3.68 32.31 -1.80
C ASP A 327 -2.43 33.21 -1.98
N LYS A 328 -1.45 33.08 -1.07
CA LYS A 328 -0.21 33.88 -1.11
C LYS A 328 0.51 33.83 -2.47
N ARG A 329 0.51 32.67 -3.13
CA ARG A 329 1.09 32.49 -4.47
C ARG A 329 0.35 33.28 -5.55
N VAL A 330 -0.98 33.36 -5.48
CA VAL A 330 -1.80 34.10 -6.44
C VAL A 330 -1.55 35.60 -6.27
N CYS A 331 -1.47 36.07 -5.03
CA CYS A 331 -1.16 37.45 -4.70
C CYS A 331 0.25 37.88 -5.15
N GLU A 332 1.24 37.01 -4.99
CA GLU A 332 2.60 37.23 -5.52
C GLU A 332 2.61 37.34 -7.05
N GLU A 333 1.79 36.52 -7.73
CA GLU A 333 1.73 36.53 -9.20
C GLU A 333 0.99 37.77 -9.74
N ILE A 334 -0.09 38.20 -9.07
CA ILE A 334 -0.81 39.45 -9.38
C ILE A 334 0.14 40.65 -9.29
N LEU A 335 0.97 40.72 -8.23
CA LEU A 335 1.97 41.79 -8.09
C LEU A 335 3.03 41.76 -9.17
N LYS A 336 3.48 40.58 -9.60
CA LYS A 336 4.44 40.45 -10.72
C LYS A 336 3.82 40.91 -12.03
N MET A 337 2.58 40.50 -12.33
CA MET A 337 1.89 40.90 -13.55
C MET A 337 1.66 42.40 -13.62
N TYR A 338 1.26 43.02 -12.51
CA TYR A 338 1.07 44.46 -12.44
C TYR A 338 2.38 45.23 -12.66
N ARG A 339 3.48 44.81 -12.01
CA ARG A 339 4.79 45.44 -12.19
C ARG A 339 5.39 45.24 -13.59
N ALA A 340 5.05 44.13 -14.26
CA ALA A 340 5.47 43.86 -15.63
C ALA A 340 4.62 44.58 -16.68
N GLY A 341 3.39 45.00 -16.33
CA GLY A 341 2.47 45.69 -17.21
C GLY A 341 2.81 47.17 -17.37
N ASN A 342 3.02 47.61 -18.61
CA ASN A 342 3.11 49.04 -18.94
C ASN A 342 1.70 49.57 -19.23
N ILE A 343 1.09 50.23 -18.25
CA ILE A 343 -0.21 50.88 -18.41
C ILE A 343 -0.05 52.07 -19.37
N LYS A 344 -0.89 52.12 -20.41
CA LYS A 344 -0.91 53.18 -21.43
C LYS A 344 -2.29 53.82 -21.46
N THR A 345 -2.35 55.08 -21.86
CA THR A 345 -3.60 55.83 -22.06
C THR A 345 -3.75 56.20 -23.54
N ILE A 346 -4.99 56.47 -23.94
CA ILE A 346 -5.34 56.84 -25.31
C ILE A 346 -5.00 58.33 -25.49
N GLU A 347 -4.32 58.66 -26.58
CA GLU A 347 -4.03 60.04 -26.93
C GLU A 347 -5.30 60.70 -27.49
N GLU A 348 -5.95 61.55 -26.69
CA GLU A 348 -7.09 62.33 -27.15
C GLU A 348 -6.62 63.28 -28.27
N LYS A 349 -7.08 63.04 -29.50
CA LYS A 349 -7.08 64.11 -30.50
C LYS A 349 -8.06 65.17 -30.04
N LYS A 350 -7.56 66.33 -29.63
CA LYS A 350 -8.37 67.56 -29.61
C LYS A 350 -8.95 67.73 -31.00
N ASN A 351 -10.26 67.52 -31.14
CA ASN A 351 -10.98 67.95 -32.30
C ASN A 351 -10.92 69.49 -32.29
N ASP A 352 -10.14 70.06 -33.22
CA ASP A 352 -10.26 71.47 -33.56
C ASP A 352 -11.69 71.70 -34.04
N GLU A 353 -12.51 72.32 -33.17
CA GLU A 353 -13.71 73.04 -33.58
C GLU A 353 -13.28 74.21 -34.47
N THR A 354 -13.02 73.96 -35.76
CA THR A 354 -12.97 75.03 -36.75
C THR A 354 -13.50 74.56 -38.11
N ASN A 355 -14.65 75.16 -38.46
CA ASN A 355 -15.08 75.54 -39.80
C ASN A 355 -15.22 74.44 -40.87
N ASN A 356 -16.46 74.16 -41.27
CA ASN A 356 -16.95 74.72 -42.53
C ASN A 356 -18.49 74.69 -42.62
N VAL A 357 -18.97 75.77 -43.23
CA VAL A 357 -20.34 76.20 -43.56
C VAL A 357 -21.19 75.13 -44.22
#